data_AF-A0A6A4UTS1-F1
#
_entry.id   AF-A0A6A4UTS1-F1
#
_cell.length_a   1.000
_cell.length_b   1.000
_cell.length_c   1.000
_cell.angle_alpha   90.00
_cell.angle_beta   90.00
_cell.angle_gamma   90.00
#
_symmetry.space_group_name_H-M   'P 1'
#
loop_
_entity.id
_entity.type
_entity.pdbx_description
1 polymer ?
#
loop_
_entity_poly.entity_id
_entity_poly.type
_entity_poly.pdbx_seq_one_letter_code
_entity_poly.pdbx_strand_id
1 'polypeptide(L)'
;MSKFLERITATGLDHYEALKHLKKQVPKDHVLVIEYSMSGKDYRTIKEKGKSEDLAFQLAESKLPKNARDIVKTVIQKGNQRSIEIRTWLPVNDVLKGVLEIHPNEFIKDGKLLEAPKSGLFGVGAKKGLVQVNIASYVQVSISYSAPMELVGYYGKASANQLIKSMMGWYRREAALKGYMLRTDLICDDCNRPIRQNFYLRPGRISCENCTLSSLSRADWESALKNMNFYFGPGVPPDILEQARQIEL
;
A
#
# COMPACT_ATOMS: atom_id res chain seq x y z
N MET A 1 -1.84 -20.73 -28.22
CA MET A 1 -2.61 -19.47 -28.18
C MET A 1 -1.62 -18.32 -28.06
N SER A 2 -1.28 -17.64 -29.15
CA SER A 2 -0.52 -16.38 -29.07
C SER A 2 -1.42 -15.34 -28.42
N LYS A 3 -0.92 -14.64 -27.40
CA LYS A 3 -1.69 -13.57 -26.75
C LYS A 3 -1.54 -12.30 -27.58
N PHE A 4 -2.66 -11.65 -27.89
CA PHE A 4 -2.70 -10.38 -28.64
C PHE A 4 -1.91 -9.26 -27.97
N LEU A 5 -1.90 -9.27 -26.64
CA LEU A 5 -1.08 -8.44 -25.79
C LEU A 5 -0.42 -9.30 -24.72
N GLU A 6 0.86 -9.04 -24.46
CA GLU A 6 1.59 -9.64 -23.36
C GLU A 6 1.76 -8.64 -22.21
N ARG A 7 1.38 -9.08 -20.99
CA ARG A 7 1.55 -8.29 -19.77
C ARG A 7 3.00 -8.38 -19.30
N ILE A 8 3.60 -7.24 -19.04
CA ILE A 8 4.93 -7.10 -18.45
C ILE A 8 4.88 -6.17 -17.25
N THR A 9 5.79 -6.38 -16.31
CA THR A 9 5.98 -5.51 -15.15
C THR A 9 7.45 -5.13 -15.04
N ALA A 10 7.70 -3.91 -14.56
CA ALA A 10 9.05 -3.53 -14.16
C ALA A 10 9.04 -2.60 -12.97
N THR A 11 10.07 -2.71 -12.15
CA THR A 11 10.31 -1.85 -10.99
C THR A 11 11.48 -0.91 -11.25
N GLY A 12 11.41 0.30 -10.74
CA GLY A 12 12.50 1.28 -10.76
C GLY A 12 12.44 2.21 -9.55
N LEU A 13 13.51 2.95 -9.30
CA LEU A 13 13.56 3.97 -8.25
C LEU A 13 12.50 5.05 -8.45
N ASP A 14 12.27 5.40 -9.72
CA ASP A 14 11.28 6.37 -10.14
C ASP A 14 10.54 5.90 -11.40
N HIS A 15 9.60 6.73 -11.87
CA HIS A 15 8.82 6.47 -13.09
C HIS A 15 9.72 6.27 -14.32
N TYR A 16 10.80 7.04 -14.44
CA TYR A 16 11.66 7.03 -15.60
C TYR A 16 12.49 5.74 -15.68
N GLU A 17 13.07 5.33 -14.56
CA GLU A 17 13.83 4.09 -14.47
C GLU A 17 12.93 2.86 -14.66
N ALA A 18 11.76 2.84 -14.02
CA ALA A 18 10.79 1.76 -14.22
C ALA A 18 10.34 1.67 -15.68
N LEU A 19 10.13 2.82 -16.35
CA LEU A 19 9.77 2.87 -17.77
C LEU A 19 10.91 2.38 -18.66
N LYS A 20 12.15 2.72 -18.34
CA LYS A 20 13.34 2.24 -19.05
C LYS A 20 13.46 0.71 -18.94
N HIS A 21 13.18 0.14 -17.76
CA HIS A 21 13.17 -1.31 -17.56
C HIS A 21 12.04 -2.00 -18.31
N LEU A 22 10.84 -1.41 -18.34
CA LEU A 22 9.73 -1.92 -19.15
C LEU A 22 10.09 -1.93 -20.64
N LYS A 23 10.59 -0.80 -21.18
CA LYS A 23 10.92 -0.68 -22.62
C LYS A 23 11.98 -1.68 -23.08
N LYS A 24 12.92 -2.07 -22.20
CA LYS A 24 13.93 -3.10 -22.52
C LYS A 24 13.33 -4.49 -22.72
N GLN A 25 12.17 -4.78 -22.11
CA GLN A 25 11.50 -6.08 -22.23
C GLN A 25 10.64 -6.19 -23.49
N VAL A 26 10.43 -5.09 -24.21
CA VAL A 26 9.53 -5.03 -25.37
C VAL A 26 10.32 -5.27 -26.66
N PRO A 27 9.89 -6.21 -27.52
CA PRO A 27 10.48 -6.39 -28.85
C PRO A 27 10.45 -5.11 -29.69
N LYS A 28 11.43 -4.92 -30.57
CA LYS A 28 11.61 -3.66 -31.34
C LYS A 28 10.42 -3.29 -32.25
N ASP A 29 9.67 -4.28 -32.69
CA ASP A 29 8.49 -4.19 -33.56
C ASP A 29 7.17 -4.06 -32.78
N HIS A 30 7.23 -4.05 -31.44
CA HIS A 30 6.07 -3.99 -30.57
C HIS A 30 5.94 -2.62 -29.91
N VAL A 31 4.69 -2.19 -29.68
CA VAL A 31 4.37 -0.95 -28.96
C VAL A 31 4.03 -1.28 -27.51
N LEU A 32 4.52 -0.46 -26.59
CA LEU A 32 4.27 -0.55 -25.16
C LEU A 32 3.13 0.40 -24.75
N VAL A 33 2.13 -0.13 -24.05
CA VAL A 33 1.10 0.65 -23.36
C VAL A 33 1.28 0.45 -21.86
N ILE A 34 1.38 1.54 -21.11
CA ILE A 34 1.52 1.49 -19.64
C ILE A 34 0.10 1.46 -19.06
N GLU A 35 -0.24 0.38 -18.35
CA GLU A 35 -1.55 0.20 -17.69
C GLU A 35 -1.60 0.98 -16.38
N TYR A 36 -0.53 0.94 -15.61
CA TYR A 36 -0.56 1.44 -14.24
C TYR A 36 0.80 1.90 -13.75
N SER A 37 0.76 2.98 -12.97
CA SER A 37 1.92 3.55 -12.31
C SER A 37 1.69 3.55 -10.80
N MET A 38 2.35 2.66 -10.06
CA MET A 38 2.39 2.75 -8.61
C MET A 38 3.47 3.75 -8.20
N SER A 39 3.17 5.05 -8.25
CA SER A 39 4.00 6.04 -7.56
C SER A 39 3.31 6.44 -6.26
N GLY A 40 3.82 5.95 -5.14
CA GLY A 40 3.91 6.83 -3.98
C GLY A 40 5.25 7.54 -4.11
N LYS A 41 5.29 8.74 -4.71
CA LYS A 41 6.44 9.66 -4.56
C LYS A 41 6.58 10.19 -3.12
N ASP A 42 5.70 9.74 -2.24
CA ASP A 42 5.67 10.12 -0.85
C ASP A 42 6.65 9.24 -0.08
N TYR A 43 7.60 9.90 0.58
CA TYR A 43 8.34 9.28 1.66
C TYR A 43 7.33 8.69 2.64
N ARG A 44 7.45 7.38 2.86
CA ARG A 44 6.62 6.69 3.85
C ARG A 44 7.36 6.68 5.16
N THR A 45 6.63 6.93 6.24
CA THR A 45 7.20 7.02 7.58
C THR A 45 6.61 5.94 8.47
N ILE A 46 7.48 5.11 9.05
CA ILE A 46 7.15 4.14 10.08
C ILE A 46 7.54 4.73 11.43
N LYS A 47 6.62 4.77 12.40
CA LYS A 47 6.90 5.20 13.77
C LYS A 47 6.71 4.04 14.73
N GLU A 48 7.75 3.68 15.48
CA GLU A 48 7.70 2.59 16.45
C GLU A 48 8.23 3.01 17.81
N LYS A 49 7.77 2.28 18.84
CA LYS A 49 8.21 2.45 20.22
C LYS A 49 8.95 1.20 20.69
N GLY A 50 10.04 1.39 21.42
CA GLY A 50 10.83 0.30 21.99
C GLY A 50 11.35 0.64 23.39
N LYS A 51 11.67 -0.40 24.17
CA LYS A 51 12.26 -0.25 25.51
C LYS A 51 13.70 0.30 25.46
N SER A 52 14.34 0.20 24.31
CA SER A 52 15.63 0.82 23.97
C SER A 52 15.57 1.36 22.55
N GLU A 53 16.54 2.20 22.17
CA GLU A 53 16.69 2.71 20.81
C GLU A 53 16.89 1.58 19.80
N ASP A 54 17.76 0.61 20.12
CA ASP A 54 18.03 -0.55 19.26
C ASP A 54 16.77 -1.38 19.03
N LEU A 55 15.99 -1.67 20.08
CA LEU A 55 14.76 -2.44 19.96
C LEU A 55 13.70 -1.67 19.14
N ALA A 56 13.61 -0.35 19.35
CA ALA A 56 12.68 0.49 18.60
C ALA A 56 13.02 0.50 17.10
N PHE A 57 14.31 0.59 16.75
CA PHE A 57 14.76 0.49 15.37
C PHE A 57 14.56 -0.91 14.79
N GLN A 58 14.88 -1.98 15.51
CA GLN A 58 14.63 -3.35 15.05
C GLN A 58 13.15 -3.59 14.72
N LEU A 59 12.25 -3.13 15.59
CA LEU A 59 10.81 -3.21 15.35
C LEU A 59 10.40 -2.40 14.12
N ALA A 60 10.91 -1.17 13.95
CA ALA A 60 10.63 -0.36 12.77
C ALA A 60 11.20 -0.99 11.48
N GLU A 61 12.41 -1.56 11.53
CA GLU A 61 13.08 -2.21 10.41
C GLU A 61 12.38 -3.49 9.97
N SER A 62 11.86 -4.28 10.93
CA SER A 62 11.07 -5.48 10.61
C SER A 62 9.80 -5.18 9.79
N LYS A 63 9.32 -3.93 9.83
CA LYS A 63 8.16 -3.46 9.07
C LYS A 63 8.54 -2.82 7.74
N LEU A 64 9.84 -2.69 7.43
CA LEU A 64 10.28 -2.18 6.13
C LEU A 64 9.99 -3.20 5.03
N PRO A 65 9.48 -2.74 3.88
CA PRO A 65 9.36 -3.61 2.72
C PRO A 65 10.75 -3.97 2.20
N LYS A 66 10.92 -5.20 1.68
CA LYS A 66 12.21 -5.74 1.22
C LYS A 66 12.91 -4.90 0.15
N ASN A 67 12.18 -4.01 -0.51
CA ASN A 67 12.64 -3.15 -1.58
C ASN A 67 12.82 -1.67 -1.14
N ALA A 68 12.73 -1.35 0.16
CA ALA A 68 12.92 0.00 0.67
C ALA A 68 14.32 0.56 0.33
N ARG A 69 14.38 1.84 -0.03
CA ARG A 69 15.60 2.59 -0.31
C ARG A 69 15.56 3.95 0.39
N ASP A 70 16.69 4.66 0.38
CA ASP A 70 16.87 5.98 0.99
C ASP A 70 16.36 6.05 2.44
N ILE A 71 16.75 5.05 3.23
CA ILE A 71 16.25 4.86 4.60
C ILE A 71 16.88 5.91 5.50
N VAL A 72 16.06 6.82 6.02
CA VAL A 72 16.44 7.83 7.01
C VAL A 72 15.87 7.44 8.36
N LYS A 73 16.76 7.31 9.35
CA LYS A 73 16.42 6.94 10.74
C LYS A 73 16.49 8.17 11.64
N THR A 74 15.41 8.44 12.37
CA THR A 74 15.31 9.60 13.26
C THR A 74 14.74 9.19 14.61
N VAL A 75 15.38 9.61 15.69
CA VAL A 75 14.82 9.46 17.05
C VAL A 75 13.88 10.63 17.32
N ILE A 76 12.59 10.34 17.55
CA ILE A 76 11.58 11.36 17.87
C ILE A 76 11.61 11.69 19.36
N GLN A 77 11.71 10.67 20.21
CA GLN A 77 11.70 10.82 21.66
C GLN A 77 12.77 9.92 22.28
N LYS A 78 13.72 10.55 22.99
CA LYS A 78 14.69 9.82 23.80
C LYS A 78 14.03 9.30 25.07
N GLY A 79 14.36 8.07 25.44
CA GLY A 79 13.93 7.47 26.70
C GLY A 79 14.53 8.23 27.88
N ASN A 80 13.74 8.42 28.93
CA ASN A 80 14.16 9.02 30.19
C ASN A 80 14.00 7.98 31.31
N GLN A 81 14.78 8.12 32.39
CA GLN A 81 14.73 7.24 33.55
C GLN A 81 14.51 8.05 34.82
N ARG A 82 13.69 7.52 35.72
CA ARG A 82 13.47 8.08 37.05
C ARG A 82 13.17 6.99 38.06
N SER A 83 13.56 7.21 39.31
CA SER A 83 13.22 6.32 40.42
C SER A 83 12.02 6.88 41.17
N ILE A 84 11.07 6.02 41.52
CA ILE A 84 9.98 6.38 42.43
C ILE A 84 9.86 5.33 43.54
N GLU A 85 9.26 5.73 44.65
CA GLU A 85 8.93 4.84 45.75
C GLU A 85 7.44 4.55 45.75
N ILE A 86 7.09 3.26 45.76
CA ILE A 86 5.70 2.79 45.76
C ILE A 86 5.41 2.08 47.08
N ARG A 87 4.37 2.53 47.77
CA ARG A 87 3.82 1.85 48.95
C ARG A 87 2.70 0.90 48.54
N THR A 88 2.89 -0.39 48.72
CA THR A 88 1.96 -1.42 48.22
C THR A 88 1.74 -2.58 49.19
N TRP A 89 0.58 -3.21 49.06
CA TRP A 89 0.25 -4.49 49.72
C TRP A 89 0.56 -5.69 48.82
N LEU A 90 0.82 -5.45 47.54
CA LEU A 90 1.13 -6.50 46.59
C LEU A 90 2.48 -7.14 46.92
N PRO A 91 2.64 -8.45 46.66
CA PRO A 91 3.94 -9.09 46.65
C PRO A 91 4.91 -8.29 45.77
N VAL A 92 6.14 -8.11 46.24
CA VAL A 92 7.18 -7.34 45.53
C VAL A 92 7.38 -7.85 44.11
N ASN A 93 7.30 -9.17 43.93
CA ASN A 93 7.42 -9.80 42.61
C ASN A 93 6.32 -9.34 41.63
N ASP A 94 5.11 -9.05 42.10
CA ASP A 94 4.02 -8.60 41.24
C ASP A 94 4.17 -7.12 40.86
N VAL A 95 4.70 -6.32 41.79
CA VAL A 95 5.09 -4.93 41.52
C VAL A 95 6.20 -4.90 40.47
N LEU A 96 7.24 -5.73 40.63
CA LEU A 96 8.37 -5.80 39.70
C LEU A 96 8.00 -6.41 38.34
N LYS A 97 6.95 -7.24 38.28
CA LYS A 97 6.39 -7.75 37.02
C LYS A 97 5.59 -6.70 36.24
N GLY A 98 5.44 -5.48 36.77
CA GLY A 98 4.74 -4.41 36.06
C GLY A 98 3.22 -4.56 36.07
N VAL A 99 2.64 -5.24 37.08
CA VAL A 99 1.18 -5.31 37.26
C VAL A 99 0.57 -3.93 37.53
N LEU A 100 1.37 -2.99 38.04
CA LEU A 100 0.98 -1.60 38.23
C LEU A 100 1.29 -0.79 36.97
N GLU A 101 0.25 -0.32 36.29
CA GLU A 101 0.37 0.67 35.23
C GLU A 101 0.74 2.04 35.85
N ILE A 102 1.92 2.57 35.49
CA ILE A 102 2.40 3.86 35.99
C ILE A 102 2.00 4.99 35.03
N HIS A 103 2.28 4.83 33.74
CA HIS A 103 1.87 5.74 32.67
C HIS A 103 1.90 4.98 31.32
N PRO A 104 1.06 5.32 30.33
CA PRO A 104 0.99 4.60 29.05
C PRO A 104 2.29 4.51 28.23
N ASN A 105 3.26 5.37 28.52
CA ASN A 105 4.56 5.44 27.83
C ASN A 105 5.74 5.11 28.76
N GLU A 106 5.48 4.50 29.92
CA GLU A 106 6.50 4.15 30.90
C GLU A 106 6.39 2.67 31.28
N PHE A 107 7.50 2.08 31.70
CA PHE A 107 7.54 0.71 32.20
C PHE A 107 8.52 0.58 33.36
N ILE A 108 8.27 -0.38 34.24
CA ILE A 108 9.19 -0.74 35.33
C ILE A 108 10.34 -1.52 34.72
N LYS A 109 11.56 -0.98 34.84
CA LYS A 109 12.78 -1.62 34.34
C LYS A 109 13.32 -2.60 35.37
N ASP A 110 13.42 -2.15 36.62
CA ASP A 110 13.84 -2.93 37.76
C ASP A 110 13.33 -2.27 39.05
N GLY A 111 13.60 -2.90 40.20
CA GLY A 111 13.29 -2.32 41.48
C GLY A 111 13.85 -3.14 42.63
N LYS A 112 13.81 -2.52 43.81
CA LYS A 112 14.38 -3.04 45.05
C LYS A 112 13.37 -2.90 46.17
N LEU A 113 13.21 -3.96 46.95
CA LEU A 113 12.48 -3.90 48.21
C LEU A 113 13.27 -3.07 49.23
N LEU A 114 12.69 -1.99 49.73
CA LEU A 114 13.23 -1.22 50.84
C LEU A 114 12.66 -1.73 52.17
N GLU A 115 11.34 -1.96 52.23
CA GLU A 115 10.68 -2.46 53.44
C GLU A 115 9.65 -3.55 53.09
N ALA A 116 9.75 -4.71 53.75
CA ALA A 116 8.77 -5.78 53.61
C ALA A 116 7.42 -5.40 54.24
N PRO A 117 6.28 -5.78 53.62
CA PRO A 117 4.98 -5.58 54.23
C PRO A 117 4.88 -6.35 55.55
N LYS A 118 4.33 -5.71 56.58
CA LYS A 118 4.09 -6.34 57.87
C LYS A 118 2.60 -6.58 58.04
N SER A 119 2.22 -7.83 58.27
CA SER A 119 0.86 -8.19 58.70
C SER A 119 0.71 -7.86 60.18
N GLY A 120 -0.24 -6.99 60.51
CA GLY A 120 -0.63 -6.72 61.90
C GLY A 120 -1.51 -7.85 62.47
N LEU A 121 -1.62 -7.91 63.80
CA LEU A 121 -2.54 -8.85 64.46
C LEU A 121 -3.99 -8.37 64.19
N PHE A 122 -4.82 -9.20 63.56
CA PHE A 122 -6.18 -8.82 63.12
C PHE A 122 -6.25 -7.53 62.28
N GLY A 123 -5.21 -7.25 61.49
CA GLY A 123 -5.13 -6.05 60.65
C GLY A 123 -4.70 -4.77 61.38
N VAL A 124 -4.65 -4.78 62.72
CA VAL A 124 -4.16 -3.65 63.51
C VAL A 124 -2.63 -3.62 63.49
N GLY A 125 -2.06 -2.51 63.03
CA GLY A 125 -0.60 -2.33 62.88
C GLY A 125 0.00 -2.84 61.57
N ALA A 126 -0.84 -3.22 60.60
CA ALA A 126 -0.37 -3.62 59.29
C ALA A 126 0.33 -2.44 58.58
N LYS A 127 1.49 -2.69 57.97
CA LYS A 127 2.24 -1.69 57.20
C LYS A 127 2.45 -2.17 55.77
N LYS A 128 2.14 -1.29 54.81
CA LYS A 128 2.46 -1.48 53.39
C LYS A 128 3.96 -1.66 53.23
N GLY A 129 4.37 -2.53 52.32
CA GLY A 129 5.77 -2.62 51.91
C GLY A 129 6.16 -1.38 51.10
N LEU A 130 7.43 -0.99 51.18
CA LEU A 130 8.01 0.09 50.40
C LEU A 130 8.95 -0.50 49.36
N VAL A 131 8.65 -0.26 48.09
CA VAL A 131 9.47 -0.71 46.96
C VAL A 131 9.95 0.50 46.20
N GLN A 132 11.26 0.60 45.97
CA GLN A 132 11.83 1.56 45.04
C GLN A 132 11.84 0.92 43.65
N VAL A 133 11.22 1.57 42.67
CA VAL A 133 11.20 1.09 41.29
C VAL A 133 11.88 2.11 40.38
N ASN A 134 12.67 1.62 39.44
CA ASN A 134 13.23 2.42 38.37
C ASN A 134 12.31 2.31 37.15
N ILE A 135 11.77 3.46 36.76
CA ILE A 135 10.89 3.60 35.61
C ILE A 135 11.73 4.07 34.43
N ALA A 136 11.50 3.47 33.28
CA ALA A 136 11.99 3.96 32.00
C ALA A 136 10.83 4.34 31.09
N SER A 137 10.99 5.41 30.30
CA SER A 137 10.05 5.71 29.21
C SER A 137 10.46 5.00 27.92
N TYR A 138 9.47 4.65 27.10
CA TYR A 138 9.73 4.09 25.77
C TYR A 138 10.44 5.11 24.87
N VAL A 139 11.41 4.62 24.10
CA VAL A 139 12.04 5.37 23.00
C VAL A 139 11.11 5.32 21.80
N GLN A 140 10.88 6.45 21.15
CA GLN A 140 10.11 6.50 19.91
C GLN A 140 11.03 6.88 18.74
N VAL A 141 11.03 6.05 17.70
CA VAL A 141 11.82 6.25 16.49
C VAL A 141 10.92 6.38 15.27
N SER A 142 11.49 6.96 14.21
CA SER A 142 10.89 7.15 12.91
C SER A 142 11.85 6.64 11.85
N ILE A 143 11.34 5.83 10.91
CA ILE A 143 12.06 5.46 9.70
C ILE A 143 11.30 6.00 8.50
N SER A 144 11.92 6.90 7.75
CA SER A 144 11.42 7.39 6.47
C SER A 144 12.10 6.62 5.35
N TYR A 145 11.35 6.14 4.35
CA TYR A 145 11.90 5.40 3.22
C TYR A 145 11.21 5.74 1.90
N SER A 146 11.95 5.58 0.81
CA SER A 146 11.43 5.52 -0.56
C SER A 146 11.15 4.05 -0.92
N ALA A 147 10.04 3.77 -1.59
CA ALA A 147 9.76 2.44 -2.13
C ALA A 147 9.72 2.52 -3.66
N PRO A 148 10.33 1.56 -4.37
CA PRO A 148 10.44 1.61 -5.81
C PRO A 148 9.06 1.56 -6.45
N MET A 149 8.97 2.30 -7.54
CA MET A 149 7.80 2.40 -8.39
C MET A 149 7.67 1.14 -9.24
N GLU A 150 6.52 0.50 -9.15
CA GLU A 150 6.16 -0.59 -10.05
C GLU A 150 5.29 -0.04 -11.19
N LEU A 151 5.71 -0.33 -12.42
CA LEU A 151 4.93 -0.09 -13.61
C LEU A 151 4.43 -1.41 -14.17
N VAL A 152 3.15 -1.44 -14.52
CA VAL A 152 2.54 -2.53 -15.28
C VAL A 152 2.29 -2.01 -16.68
N GLY A 153 2.68 -2.78 -17.69
CA GLY A 153 2.43 -2.47 -19.08
C GLY A 153 2.00 -3.71 -19.87
N TYR A 154 1.48 -3.45 -21.06
CA TYR A 154 1.20 -4.47 -22.07
C TYR A 154 1.94 -4.13 -23.35
N TYR A 155 2.41 -5.14 -24.07
CA TYR A 155 3.02 -4.95 -25.37
C TYR A 155 2.40 -5.86 -26.43
N GLY A 156 2.41 -5.40 -27.68
CA GLY A 156 1.78 -6.05 -28.83
C GLY A 156 2.20 -5.38 -30.13
N LYS A 157 1.80 -5.94 -31.29
CA LYS A 157 1.99 -5.28 -32.60
C LYS A 157 1.44 -3.84 -32.56
N ALA A 158 2.03 -2.94 -33.35
CA ALA A 158 1.59 -1.54 -33.39
C ALA A 158 0.10 -1.38 -33.74
N SER A 159 -0.42 -2.21 -34.65
CA SER A 159 -1.82 -2.26 -35.04
C SER A 159 -2.76 -2.67 -33.91
N ALA A 160 -2.36 -3.67 -33.11
CA ALA A 160 -3.08 -4.11 -31.90
C ALA A 160 -3.20 -2.99 -30.84
N ASN A 161 -2.11 -2.26 -30.62
CA ASN A 161 -2.09 -1.15 -29.67
C ASN A 161 -2.91 0.05 -30.14
N GLN A 162 -2.88 0.35 -31.43
CA GLN A 162 -3.70 1.42 -32.01
C GLN A 162 -5.19 1.12 -31.84
N LEU A 163 -5.61 -0.13 -32.08
CA LEU A 163 -6.99 -0.54 -31.89
C LEU A 163 -7.44 -0.35 -30.43
N ILE A 164 -6.62 -0.75 -29.47
CA ILE A 164 -6.94 -0.58 -28.04
C ILE A 164 -7.05 0.88 -27.64
N LYS A 165 -6.18 1.76 -28.16
CA LYS A 165 -6.30 3.21 -27.93
C LYS A 165 -7.61 3.75 -28.49
N SER A 166 -8.01 3.32 -29.69
CA SER A 166 -9.28 3.72 -30.29
C SER A 166 -10.48 3.22 -29.47
N MET A 167 -10.44 1.97 -28.99
CA MET A 167 -11.45 1.40 -28.09
C MET A 167 -11.58 2.18 -26.78
N MET A 168 -10.46 2.48 -26.13
CA MET A 168 -10.41 3.31 -24.92
C MET A 168 -10.96 4.71 -25.18
N GLY A 169 -10.60 5.32 -26.31
CA GLY A 169 -11.12 6.62 -26.73
C GLY A 169 -12.63 6.61 -26.93
N TRP A 170 -13.16 5.56 -27.55
CA TRP A 170 -14.60 5.37 -27.72
C TRP A 170 -15.32 5.24 -26.38
N TYR A 171 -14.89 4.33 -25.49
CA TYR A 171 -15.51 4.17 -24.17
C TYR A 171 -15.46 5.45 -23.32
N ARG A 172 -14.41 6.25 -23.46
CA ARG A 172 -14.32 7.55 -22.79
C ARG A 172 -15.33 8.56 -23.37
N ARG A 173 -15.52 8.58 -24.69
CA ARG A 173 -16.55 9.42 -25.34
C ARG A 173 -17.96 9.01 -24.91
N GLU A 174 -18.24 7.71 -24.87
CA GLU A 174 -19.52 7.17 -24.38
C GLU A 174 -19.81 7.60 -22.94
N ALA A 175 -18.80 7.55 -22.06
CA ALA A 175 -18.94 8.04 -20.69
C ALA A 175 -19.23 9.54 -20.62
N ALA A 176 -18.60 10.34 -21.49
CA ALA A 176 -18.85 11.78 -21.60
C ALA A 176 -20.28 12.08 -22.05
N LEU A 177 -20.75 11.37 -23.10
CA LEU A 177 -22.10 11.54 -23.65
C LEU A 177 -23.20 11.22 -22.64
N LYS A 178 -22.97 10.26 -21.74
CA LYS A 178 -23.92 9.91 -20.66
C LYS A 178 -23.79 10.78 -19.40
N GLY A 179 -22.99 11.85 -19.43
CA GLY A 179 -22.88 12.82 -18.34
C GLY A 179 -22.10 12.35 -17.12
N TYR A 180 -21.38 11.22 -17.20
CA TYR A 180 -20.60 10.70 -16.07
C TYR A 180 -19.40 11.59 -15.70
N MET A 181 -18.92 12.43 -16.62
CA MET A 181 -17.81 13.35 -16.35
C MET A 181 -18.12 14.40 -15.26
N LEU A 182 -19.40 14.66 -14.98
CA LEU A 182 -19.83 15.64 -13.97
C LEU A 182 -20.06 15.00 -12.59
N ARG A 183 -19.93 13.68 -12.48
CA ARG A 183 -20.14 12.95 -11.22
C ARG A 183 -18.83 12.73 -10.48
N THR A 184 -18.80 13.11 -9.21
CA THR A 184 -17.63 12.99 -8.32
C THR A 184 -17.67 11.75 -7.42
N ASP A 185 -18.79 11.04 -7.42
CA ASP A 185 -19.10 9.91 -6.55
C ASP A 185 -19.08 8.55 -7.28
N LEU A 186 -18.40 8.48 -8.43
CA LEU A 186 -18.38 7.27 -9.24
C LEU A 186 -17.51 6.18 -8.64
N ILE A 187 -18.06 4.97 -8.62
CA ILE A 187 -17.39 3.75 -8.21
C ILE A 187 -17.24 2.87 -9.45
N CYS A 188 -16.07 2.25 -9.61
CA CYS A 188 -15.85 1.30 -10.68
C CYS A 188 -16.62 0.00 -10.40
N ASP A 189 -17.46 -0.41 -11.34
CA ASP A 189 -18.31 -1.61 -11.22
C ASP A 189 -17.49 -2.91 -11.13
N ASP A 190 -16.23 -2.91 -11.57
CA ASP A 190 -15.39 -4.11 -11.56
C ASP A 190 -14.54 -4.27 -10.30
N CYS A 191 -14.06 -3.15 -9.72
CA CYS A 191 -13.13 -3.19 -8.58
C CYS A 191 -13.67 -2.52 -7.32
N ASN A 192 -14.87 -1.95 -7.36
CA ASN A 192 -15.51 -1.23 -6.25
C ASN A 192 -14.67 -0.09 -5.66
N ARG A 193 -13.73 0.47 -6.44
CA ARG A 193 -12.91 1.61 -6.03
C ARG A 193 -13.46 2.92 -6.59
N PRO A 194 -13.32 4.04 -5.86
CA PRO A 194 -13.68 5.35 -6.37
C PRO A 194 -12.89 5.70 -7.63
N ILE A 195 -13.59 6.17 -8.68
CA ILE A 195 -12.97 6.64 -9.93
C ILE A 195 -12.70 8.13 -9.79
N ARG A 196 -11.43 8.50 -9.63
CA ARG A 196 -11.02 9.90 -9.45
C ARG A 196 -10.79 10.63 -10.77
N GLN A 197 -10.34 9.93 -11.81
CA GLN A 197 -9.98 10.46 -13.13
C GLN A 197 -10.21 9.39 -14.21
N ASN A 198 -10.46 9.81 -15.45
CA ASN A 198 -10.65 8.97 -16.64
C ASN A 198 -11.72 7.87 -16.48
N PHE A 199 -12.95 8.18 -16.89
CA PHE A 199 -14.10 7.26 -16.86
C PHE A 199 -14.26 6.58 -18.21
N TYR A 200 -14.57 5.29 -18.19
CA TYR A 200 -14.82 4.49 -19.40
C TYR A 200 -16.15 3.78 -19.27
N LEU A 201 -17.06 4.04 -20.21
CA LEU A 201 -18.34 3.36 -20.27
C LEU A 201 -18.21 2.16 -21.20
N ARG A 202 -17.98 1.00 -20.60
CA ARG A 202 -18.07 -0.28 -21.27
C ARG A 202 -19.54 -0.73 -21.34
N PRO A 203 -19.88 -1.80 -22.08
CA PRO A 203 -21.27 -2.21 -22.26
C PRO A 203 -22.01 -2.41 -20.94
N GLY A 204 -22.83 -1.44 -20.58
CA GLY A 204 -23.61 -1.42 -19.34
C GLY A 204 -22.80 -1.26 -18.04
N ARG A 205 -21.52 -0.87 -18.11
CA ARG A 205 -20.64 -0.81 -16.91
C ARG A 205 -19.74 0.41 -16.93
N ILE A 206 -19.65 1.11 -15.82
CA ILE A 206 -18.65 2.15 -15.63
C ILE A 206 -17.39 1.57 -15.00
N SER A 207 -16.27 1.80 -15.67
CA SER A 207 -14.99 1.23 -15.30
C SER A 207 -13.93 2.31 -15.14
N CYS A 208 -13.01 2.07 -14.22
CA CYS A 208 -11.77 2.83 -14.18
C CYS A 208 -10.85 2.42 -15.34
N GLU A 209 -9.86 3.25 -15.62
CA GLU A 209 -8.86 3.02 -16.66
C GLU A 209 -8.22 1.62 -16.57
N ASN A 210 -7.77 1.24 -15.38
CA ASN A 210 -7.12 -0.06 -15.14
C ASN A 210 -8.05 -1.25 -15.43
N CYS A 211 -9.29 -1.21 -14.98
CA CYS A 211 -10.25 -2.29 -15.22
C CYS A 211 -10.63 -2.40 -16.69
N THR A 212 -10.71 -1.27 -17.39
CA THR A 212 -10.96 -1.21 -18.84
C THR A 212 -9.80 -1.81 -19.62
N LEU A 213 -8.56 -1.39 -19.32
CA LEU A 213 -7.35 -1.93 -19.95
C LEU A 213 -7.14 -3.41 -19.66
N SER A 214 -7.31 -3.84 -18.42
CA SER A 214 -7.24 -5.25 -18.03
C SER A 214 -8.24 -6.11 -18.80
N SER A 215 -9.47 -5.62 -18.99
CA SER A 215 -10.48 -6.32 -19.78
C SER A 215 -10.13 -6.42 -21.26
N LEU A 216 -9.65 -5.32 -21.86
CA LEU A 216 -9.23 -5.32 -23.26
C LEU A 216 -8.00 -6.21 -23.46
N SER A 217 -7.06 -6.20 -22.52
CA SER A 217 -5.82 -6.98 -22.61
C SER A 217 -6.03 -8.48 -22.41
N ARG A 218 -7.11 -8.87 -21.73
CA ARG A 218 -7.51 -10.27 -21.50
C ARG A 218 -8.54 -10.79 -22.49
N ALA A 219 -9.01 -9.94 -23.41
CA ALA A 219 -10.00 -10.35 -24.39
C ALA A 219 -9.43 -11.45 -25.30
N ASP A 220 -10.28 -12.40 -25.68
CA ASP A 220 -9.98 -13.32 -26.77
C ASP A 220 -10.09 -12.57 -28.09
N TRP A 221 -8.98 -11.95 -28.51
CA TRP A 221 -8.96 -11.09 -29.70
C TRP A 221 -9.19 -11.86 -30.99
N GLU A 222 -8.92 -13.17 -31.04
CA GLU A 222 -9.24 -13.95 -32.23
C GLU A 222 -10.74 -13.99 -32.48
N SER A 223 -11.51 -14.22 -31.42
CA SER A 223 -12.97 -14.17 -31.48
C SER A 223 -13.50 -12.74 -31.53
N ALA A 224 -12.85 -11.80 -30.85
CA ALA A 224 -13.29 -10.40 -30.81
C ALA A 224 -13.14 -9.69 -32.15
N LEU A 225 -12.05 -9.93 -32.90
CA LEU A 225 -11.88 -9.34 -34.24
C LEU A 225 -12.92 -9.87 -35.24
N LYS A 226 -13.38 -11.12 -35.09
CA LYS A 226 -14.45 -11.71 -35.90
C LYS A 226 -15.83 -11.09 -35.58
N ASN A 227 -16.05 -10.68 -34.32
CA ASN A 227 -17.33 -10.11 -33.90
C ASN A 227 -17.17 -9.01 -32.82
N MET A 228 -16.66 -7.84 -33.24
CA MET A 228 -16.34 -6.72 -32.36
C MET A 228 -17.57 -6.20 -31.58
N ASN A 229 -18.72 -6.09 -32.24
CA ASN A 229 -19.94 -5.60 -31.60
C ASN A 229 -20.46 -6.55 -30.50
N PHE A 230 -20.29 -7.86 -30.70
CA PHE A 230 -20.67 -8.83 -29.68
C PHE A 230 -19.75 -8.78 -28.46
N TYR A 231 -18.44 -8.69 -28.69
CA TYR A 231 -17.44 -8.74 -27.61
C TYR A 231 -17.34 -7.43 -26.82
N PHE A 232 -17.45 -6.28 -27.50
CA PHE A 232 -17.13 -4.99 -26.92
C PHE A 232 -18.31 -4.03 -26.80
N GLY A 233 -19.49 -4.45 -27.26
CA GLY A 233 -20.74 -3.72 -27.15
C GLY A 233 -21.32 -3.30 -28.49
N PRO A 234 -22.65 -3.11 -28.57
CA PRO A 234 -23.28 -2.62 -29.78
C PRO A 234 -22.80 -1.19 -30.11
N GLY A 235 -22.63 -0.91 -31.39
CA GLY A 235 -22.31 0.45 -31.87
C GLY A 235 -20.82 0.78 -31.88
N VAL A 236 -19.95 -0.24 -32.02
CA VAL A 236 -18.51 0.01 -32.26
C VAL A 236 -18.34 0.92 -33.48
N PRO A 237 -17.63 2.06 -33.35
CA PRO A 237 -17.43 3.00 -34.44
C PRO A 237 -16.82 2.37 -35.71
N PRO A 238 -17.22 2.81 -36.92
CA PRO A 238 -16.73 2.25 -38.19
C PRO A 238 -15.20 2.28 -38.35
N ASP A 239 -14.54 3.32 -37.87
CA ASP A 239 -13.08 3.47 -37.90
C ASP A 239 -12.37 2.41 -37.04
N ILE A 240 -12.98 2.02 -35.93
CA ILE A 240 -12.47 0.95 -35.06
C ILE A 240 -12.67 -0.41 -35.71
N LEU A 241 -13.82 -0.62 -36.38
CA LEU A 241 -14.08 -1.85 -37.14
C LEU A 241 -13.11 -2.01 -38.31
N GLU A 242 -12.77 -0.91 -38.98
CA GLU A 242 -11.78 -0.91 -40.06
C GLU A 242 -10.37 -1.23 -39.53
N GLN A 243 -9.96 -0.61 -38.42
CA GLN A 243 -8.70 -0.94 -37.75
C GLN A 243 -8.64 -2.42 -37.36
N ALA A 244 -9.74 -2.99 -36.83
CA ALA A 244 -9.80 -4.40 -36.47
C ALA A 244 -9.61 -5.34 -37.67
N ARG A 245 -10.15 -5.01 -38.85
CA ARG A 245 -9.98 -5.82 -40.07
C ARG A 245 -8.55 -5.82 -40.61
N GLN A 246 -7.79 -4.76 -40.33
CA GLN A 246 -6.40 -4.61 -40.77
C GLN A 246 -5.41 -5.37 -39.87
N ILE A 247 -5.89 -5.98 -38.78
CA ILE A 247 -5.02 -6.72 -37.85
C ILE A 247 -5.00 -8.19 -38.24
N GLU A 248 -3.86 -8.62 -38.78
CA GLU A 248 -3.53 -10.03 -38.94
C GLU A 248 -2.95 -10.58 -37.63
N LEU A 249 -3.68 -11.53 -37.03
CA LEU A 249 -3.25 -12.30 -35.85
C LEU A 249 -2.19 -13.32 -36.22
#